data_AF-A0A7S1PP96-F1
#
_entry.id   AF-A0A7S1PP96-F1
#
_cell.length_a   1.000
_cell.length_b   1.000
_cell.length_c   1.000
_cell.angle_alpha   90.00
_cell.angle_beta   90.00
_cell.angle_gamma   90.00
#
_symmetry.space_group_name_H-M   'P 1'
#
loop_
_entity.id
_entity.type
_entity.pdbx_description
1 polymer ?
#
loop_
_entity_poly.entity_id
_entity_poly.type
_entity_poly.pdbx_seq_one_letter_code
_entity_poly.pdbx_strand_id
1 'polypeptide(L)'
;TWDSREGYREALSECVREEVEAFKKKSALACNTVKARPGYEDLAALPMDEVLLPQYLDQRAAHGGMEWLEAADAVSAFEALRDVQALGDKGDRDDREALTRFMDLINSDTDFGNGPSFWQNVYKLWLERYARLVNTDFQAKARRFVASYSEETGHQAHVYSPPSKSYASIKAREGRFGKPGHEGTEDRTVASRILDVVRCSITTDTPEAIVGLVEAFREAGSKGSTWGKLELVRLSNGFNPEAEGSPEDCARSVTLCVLYHGGVRNVPRTDGQLKVSIVGEVKLLLPEFLTIKKSMHPLSRFLQEEDFEERAVGHQVSTPSRPSRRKRSSFKMPGEEAASRS
;
A
#
# COMPACT_ATOMS: atom_id res chain seq x y z
N THR A 1 11.65 36.55 -8.16
CA THR A 1 10.49 36.41 -7.25
C THR A 1 11.03 36.06 -5.89
N TRP A 2 10.90 36.96 -4.90
CA TRP A 2 11.28 36.65 -3.52
C TRP A 2 10.29 35.61 -2.99
N ASP A 3 10.76 34.40 -2.71
CA ASP A 3 9.92 33.39 -2.09
C ASP A 3 9.78 33.75 -0.60
N SER A 4 8.72 34.52 -0.27
CA SER A 4 8.42 34.96 1.10
C SER A 4 8.15 33.82 2.08
N ARG A 5 8.34 32.56 1.66
CA ARG A 5 8.18 31.33 2.42
C ARG A 5 9.47 30.89 3.12
N GLU A 6 10.63 31.41 2.71
CA GLU A 6 11.93 30.96 3.24
C GLU A 6 12.04 31.21 4.76
N GLY A 7 11.59 32.37 5.26
CA GLY A 7 11.53 32.67 6.70
C GLY A 7 10.53 31.81 7.48
N TYR A 8 9.49 31.26 6.83
CA TYR A 8 8.56 30.32 7.47
C TYR A 8 9.10 28.89 7.50
N ARG A 9 10.04 28.55 6.61
CA ARG A 9 10.60 27.20 6.52
C ARG A 9 11.37 26.84 7.79
N GLU A 10 12.18 27.74 8.30
CA GLU A 10 12.95 27.51 9.53
C GLU A 10 12.03 27.32 10.74
N ALA A 11 11.07 28.23 10.94
CA ALA A 11 10.09 28.15 12.02
C ALA A 11 9.22 26.88 11.94
N LEU A 12 8.79 26.50 10.73
CA LEU A 12 8.04 25.26 10.51
C LEU A 12 8.90 24.02 10.78
N SER A 13 10.17 24.03 10.35
CA SER A 13 11.10 22.92 10.60
C SER A 13 11.37 22.75 12.10
N GLU A 14 11.51 23.86 12.83
CA GLU A 14 11.65 23.84 14.28
C GLU A 14 10.39 23.28 14.97
N CYS A 15 9.21 23.75 14.60
CA CYS A 15 7.94 23.23 15.12
C CYS A 15 7.78 21.72 14.85
N VAL A 16 8.10 21.26 13.63
CA VAL A 16 8.04 19.83 13.28
C VAL A 16 9.03 19.01 14.11
N ARG A 17 10.24 19.52 14.34
CA ARG A 17 11.25 18.87 15.19
C ARG A 17 10.76 18.75 16.63
N GLU A 18 10.18 19.79 17.20
CA GLU A 18 9.62 19.77 18.56
C GLU A 18 8.49 18.74 18.70
N GLU A 19 7.58 18.69 17.72
CA GLU A 19 6.50 17.70 17.69
C GLU A 19 7.03 16.27 17.57
N VAL A 20 8.03 16.02 16.70
CA VAL A 20 8.67 14.70 16.59
C VAL A 20 9.29 14.28 17.92
N GLU A 21 9.98 15.17 18.62
CA GLU A 21 10.53 14.88 19.95
C GLU A 21 9.43 14.61 20.99
N ALA A 22 8.30 15.32 20.92
CA ALA A 22 7.13 15.04 21.76
C ALA A 22 6.55 13.64 21.49
N PHE A 23 6.50 13.20 20.23
CA PHE A 23 6.08 11.84 19.87
C PHE A 23 7.06 10.77 20.35
N LYS A 24 8.38 11.00 20.24
CA LYS A 24 9.39 10.11 20.79
C LYS A 24 9.23 9.92 22.30
N LYS A 25 8.99 11.01 23.05
CA LYS A 25 8.70 10.95 24.49
C LYS A 25 7.44 10.14 24.81
N LYS A 26 6.34 10.35 24.06
CA LYS A 26 5.10 9.58 24.20
C LYS A 26 5.32 8.09 23.92
N SER A 27 6.12 7.77 22.91
CA SER A 27 6.49 6.39 22.57
C SER A 27 7.34 5.72 23.64
N ALA A 28 8.34 6.41 24.17
CA ALA A 28 9.16 5.91 25.27
C ALA A 28 8.30 5.60 26.51
N LEU A 29 7.36 6.50 26.85
CA LEU A 29 6.41 6.27 27.94
C LEU A 29 5.52 5.04 27.69
N ALA A 30 4.96 4.92 26.48
CA ALA A 30 4.17 3.74 26.09
C ALA A 30 4.99 2.44 26.19
N CYS A 31 6.25 2.46 25.76
CA CYS A 31 7.17 1.33 25.86
C CYS A 31 7.41 0.93 27.32
N ASN A 32 7.63 1.89 28.22
CA ASN A 32 7.81 1.60 29.65
C ASN A 32 6.56 0.96 30.28
N THR A 33 5.37 1.40 29.87
CA THR A 33 4.11 0.77 30.31
C THR A 33 3.98 -0.65 29.79
N VAL A 34 4.36 -0.90 28.54
CA VAL A 34 4.30 -2.24 27.91
C VAL A 34 5.33 -3.19 28.51
N LYS A 35 6.52 -2.70 28.85
CA LYS A 35 7.59 -3.46 29.54
C LYS A 35 7.12 -4.11 30.84
N ALA A 36 6.14 -3.51 31.52
CA ALA A 36 5.58 -4.03 32.76
C ALA A 36 4.42 -5.03 32.56
N ARG A 37 3.96 -5.24 31.32
CA ARG A 37 2.89 -6.20 31.02
C ARG A 37 3.45 -7.62 30.89
N PRO A 38 2.67 -8.64 31.27
CA PRO A 38 2.99 -10.03 30.94
C PRO A 38 3.33 -10.21 29.44
N GLY A 39 4.20 -11.19 29.14
CA GLY A 39 4.58 -11.55 27.77
C GLY A 39 5.54 -10.60 27.06
N TYR A 40 5.86 -9.45 27.67
CA TYR A 40 6.80 -8.51 27.06
C TYR A 40 8.20 -9.11 26.91
N GLU A 41 8.65 -9.92 27.87
CA GLU A 41 9.97 -10.55 27.82
C GLU A 41 10.11 -11.42 26.56
N ASP A 42 9.10 -12.22 26.23
CA ASP A 42 9.05 -13.03 25.00
C ASP A 42 8.99 -12.15 23.74
N LEU A 43 8.18 -11.08 23.76
CA LEU A 43 8.09 -10.12 22.66
C LEU A 43 9.43 -9.41 22.40
N ALA A 44 10.15 -9.05 23.45
CA ALA A 44 11.47 -8.43 23.36
C ALA A 44 12.55 -9.43 22.93
N ALA A 45 12.38 -10.72 23.27
CA ALA A 45 13.29 -11.81 22.93
C ALA A 45 13.16 -12.28 21.47
N LEU A 46 12.06 -11.97 20.77
CA LEU A 46 11.96 -12.20 19.32
C LEU A 46 13.14 -11.53 18.59
N PRO A 47 13.72 -12.17 17.55
CA PRO A 47 14.84 -11.62 16.80
C PRO A 47 14.58 -10.19 16.32
N MET A 48 15.58 -9.30 16.43
CA MET A 48 15.46 -7.93 15.92
C MET A 48 15.15 -7.93 14.41
N ASP A 49 15.82 -8.79 13.67
CA ASP A 49 15.59 -9.02 12.25
C ASP A 49 15.84 -10.50 11.94
N GLU A 50 14.93 -11.12 11.20
CA GLU A 50 15.03 -12.51 10.77
C GLU A 50 14.53 -12.61 9.33
N VAL A 51 15.37 -13.13 8.43
CA VAL A 51 15.03 -13.35 7.02
C VAL A 51 14.89 -14.86 6.80
N LEU A 52 13.66 -15.29 6.50
CA LEU A 52 13.33 -16.70 6.25
C LEU A 52 13.43 -17.04 4.76
N LEU A 53 13.03 -16.12 3.89
CA LEU A 53 13.01 -16.31 2.43
C LEU A 53 13.73 -15.16 1.72
N PRO A 54 15.08 -15.16 1.66
CA PRO A 54 15.86 -14.04 1.16
C PRO A 54 15.54 -13.65 -0.29
N GLN A 55 15.10 -14.61 -1.12
CA GLN A 55 14.70 -14.35 -2.49
C GLN A 55 13.49 -13.40 -2.60
N TYR A 56 12.61 -13.36 -1.59
CA TYR A 56 11.40 -12.52 -1.60
C TYR A 56 11.59 -11.19 -0.87
N LEU A 57 12.82 -10.75 -0.64
CA LEU A 57 13.11 -9.37 -0.23
C LEU A 57 12.98 -8.36 -1.37
N ASP A 58 12.53 -8.82 -2.54
CA ASP A 58 12.28 -8.06 -3.75
C ASP A 58 11.00 -8.62 -4.42
N GLN A 59 10.07 -7.74 -4.79
CA GLN A 59 8.80 -8.11 -5.42
C GLN A 59 9.00 -8.85 -6.75
N ARG A 60 10.13 -8.66 -7.46
CA ARG A 60 10.40 -9.36 -8.73
C ARG A 60 10.38 -10.86 -8.57
N ALA A 61 10.96 -11.35 -7.48
CA ALA A 61 10.95 -12.79 -7.21
C ALA A 61 9.54 -13.33 -6.98
N ALA A 62 8.62 -12.50 -6.47
CA ALA A 62 7.22 -12.87 -6.28
C ALA A 62 6.42 -12.88 -7.59
N HIS A 63 6.63 -11.91 -8.49
CA HIS A 63 5.85 -11.76 -9.72
C HIS A 63 6.19 -12.79 -10.82
N GLY A 64 7.32 -13.49 -10.70
CA GLY A 64 7.83 -14.38 -11.74
C GLY A 64 8.65 -13.62 -12.80
N GLY A 65 9.00 -14.29 -13.90
CA GLY A 65 9.78 -13.69 -14.98
C GLY A 65 9.00 -12.55 -15.65
N MET A 66 9.61 -11.37 -15.73
CA MET A 66 9.04 -10.20 -16.41
C MET A 66 9.82 -9.94 -17.69
N GLU A 67 9.71 -10.85 -18.65
CA GLU A 67 10.44 -10.81 -19.93
C GLU A 67 10.23 -9.47 -20.66
N TRP A 68 9.05 -8.87 -20.54
CA TRP A 68 8.73 -7.57 -21.13
C TRP A 68 9.58 -6.42 -20.57
N LEU A 69 9.99 -6.48 -19.30
CA LEU A 69 10.94 -5.53 -18.70
C LEU A 69 12.37 -5.84 -19.08
N GLU A 70 12.73 -7.12 -19.18
CA GLU A 70 14.08 -7.55 -19.52
C GLU A 70 14.44 -7.21 -20.97
N ALA A 71 13.53 -7.52 -21.90
CA ALA A 71 13.70 -7.28 -23.33
C ALA A 71 13.37 -5.84 -23.76
N ALA A 72 12.84 -5.01 -22.86
CA ALA A 72 12.27 -3.69 -23.20
C ALA A 72 11.24 -3.78 -24.34
N ASP A 73 10.38 -4.80 -24.31
CA ASP A 73 9.37 -5.01 -25.35
C ASP A 73 8.11 -4.20 -25.05
N ALA A 74 7.91 -3.12 -25.81
CA ALA A 74 6.78 -2.22 -25.66
C ALA A 74 5.43 -2.91 -25.90
N VAL A 75 5.37 -3.93 -26.77
CA VAL A 75 4.13 -4.66 -27.04
C VAL A 75 3.75 -5.51 -25.83
N SER A 76 4.68 -6.31 -25.31
CA SER A 76 4.44 -7.09 -24.10
C SER A 76 4.22 -6.20 -22.86
N ALA A 77 4.81 -5.01 -22.79
CA ALA A 77 4.55 -4.05 -21.72
C ALA A 77 3.11 -3.51 -21.77
N PHE A 78 2.60 -3.19 -22.97
CA PHE A 78 1.20 -2.81 -23.16
C PHE A 78 0.25 -3.92 -22.70
N GLU A 79 0.52 -5.16 -23.09
CA GLU A 79 -0.25 -6.33 -22.67
C GLU A 79 -0.20 -6.54 -21.14
N ALA A 80 0.97 -6.45 -20.53
CA ALA A 80 1.13 -6.56 -19.08
C ALA A 80 0.37 -5.47 -18.32
N LEU A 81 0.34 -4.23 -18.83
CA LEU A 81 -0.46 -3.14 -18.27
C LEU A 81 -1.96 -3.42 -18.39
N ARG A 82 -2.40 -4.02 -19.49
CA ARG A 82 -3.79 -4.43 -19.72
C ARG A 82 -4.19 -5.56 -18.77
N ASP A 83 -3.34 -6.56 -18.56
CA ASP A 83 -3.61 -7.70 -17.67
C ASP A 83 -3.91 -7.28 -16.23
N VAL A 84 -3.37 -6.13 -15.80
CA VAL A 84 -3.60 -5.55 -14.47
C VAL A 84 -4.58 -4.38 -14.48
N GLN A 85 -5.28 -4.16 -15.59
CA GLN A 85 -6.29 -3.10 -15.75
C GLN A 85 -5.73 -1.68 -15.54
N ALA A 86 -4.45 -1.46 -15.88
CA ALA A 86 -3.81 -0.14 -15.74
C ALA A 86 -4.40 0.90 -16.69
N LEU A 87 -4.99 0.46 -17.81
CA LEU A 87 -5.61 1.29 -18.83
C LEU A 87 -7.12 1.50 -18.59
N GLY A 88 -7.61 1.12 -17.41
CA GLY A 88 -8.99 1.28 -16.94
C GLY A 88 -9.86 0.05 -17.14
N ASP A 89 -10.93 -0.07 -16.33
CA ASP A 89 -11.79 -1.26 -16.23
C ASP A 89 -12.47 -1.69 -17.55
N LYS A 90 -12.59 -0.77 -18.52
CA LYS A 90 -13.13 -1.02 -19.85
C LYS A 90 -12.07 -1.36 -20.89
N GLY A 91 -10.82 -0.93 -20.68
CA GLY A 91 -9.70 -1.22 -21.58
C GLY A 91 -9.50 -2.72 -21.77
N ASP A 92 -9.78 -3.53 -20.75
CA ASP A 92 -9.64 -4.99 -20.82
C ASP A 92 -10.67 -5.66 -21.76
N ARG A 93 -11.67 -4.92 -22.26
CA ARG A 93 -12.78 -5.43 -23.09
C ARG A 93 -12.83 -4.83 -24.49
N ASP A 94 -12.02 -3.82 -24.81
CA ASP A 94 -12.00 -3.20 -26.13
C ASP A 94 -10.56 -2.81 -26.47
N ASP A 95 -9.97 -3.52 -27.43
CA ASP A 95 -8.59 -3.31 -27.86
C ASP A 95 -8.37 -1.88 -28.36
N ARG A 96 -9.39 -1.28 -28.98
CA ARG A 96 -9.34 0.11 -29.44
C ARG A 96 -9.38 1.09 -28.26
N GLU A 97 -10.20 0.82 -27.25
CA GLU A 97 -10.22 1.64 -26.04
C GLU A 97 -8.89 1.53 -25.28
N ALA A 98 -8.35 0.32 -25.08
CA ALA A 98 -7.04 0.12 -24.45
C ALA A 98 -5.93 0.87 -25.18
N LEU A 99 -5.86 0.73 -26.50
CA LEU A 99 -4.85 1.45 -27.30
C LEU A 99 -5.04 2.97 -27.19
N THR A 100 -6.28 3.47 -27.25
CA THR A 100 -6.55 4.90 -27.07
C THR A 100 -6.06 5.39 -25.71
N ARG A 101 -6.36 4.65 -24.63
CA ARG A 101 -5.93 4.98 -23.27
C ARG A 101 -4.41 4.93 -23.09
N PHE A 102 -3.75 3.97 -23.73
CA PHE A 102 -2.30 3.88 -23.71
C PHE A 102 -1.65 5.04 -24.45
N MET A 103 -2.19 5.42 -25.62
CA MET A 103 -1.75 6.60 -26.34
C MET A 103 -2.02 7.88 -25.53
N ASP A 104 -3.16 7.97 -24.83
CA ASP A 104 -3.46 9.10 -23.95
C ASP A 104 -2.45 9.18 -22.79
N LEU A 105 -2.10 8.05 -22.17
CA LEU A 105 -1.09 7.96 -21.11
C LEU A 105 0.27 8.50 -21.60
N ILE A 106 0.76 7.99 -22.73
CA ILE A 106 2.06 8.41 -23.29
C ILE A 106 2.04 9.89 -23.69
N ASN A 107 0.94 10.39 -24.26
CA ASN A 107 0.90 11.76 -24.77
C ASN A 107 0.62 12.83 -23.70
N SER A 108 -0.07 12.46 -22.62
CA SER A 108 -0.60 13.42 -21.64
C SER A 108 0.18 13.44 -20.33
N ASP A 109 0.81 12.33 -19.96
CA ASP A 109 1.53 12.20 -18.70
C ASP A 109 3.04 12.34 -18.92
N THR A 110 3.64 13.32 -18.24
CA THR A 110 5.07 13.62 -18.34
C THR A 110 5.95 12.46 -17.90
N ASP A 111 5.45 11.56 -17.06
CA ASP A 111 6.18 10.37 -16.64
C ASP A 111 6.33 9.32 -17.76
N PHE A 112 5.53 9.41 -18.83
CA PHE A 112 5.51 8.43 -19.92
C PHE A 112 5.76 9.05 -21.31
N GLY A 113 6.02 10.36 -21.38
CA GLY A 113 6.11 11.13 -22.63
C GLY A 113 7.28 10.80 -23.57
N ASN A 114 8.23 9.98 -23.14
CA ASN A 114 9.35 9.53 -23.98
C ASN A 114 9.82 8.14 -23.54
N GLY A 115 10.60 7.46 -24.40
CA GLY A 115 11.07 6.09 -24.16
C GLY A 115 11.77 5.91 -22.81
N PRO A 116 12.79 6.72 -22.46
CA PRO A 116 13.45 6.65 -21.16
C PRO A 116 12.48 6.79 -19.97
N SER A 117 11.60 7.81 -20.00
CA SER A 117 10.65 8.06 -18.90
C SER A 117 9.63 6.93 -18.80
N PHE A 118 9.13 6.43 -19.94
CA PHE A 118 8.24 5.28 -19.99
C PHE A 118 8.86 4.07 -19.27
N TRP A 119 10.07 3.66 -19.63
CA TRP A 119 10.71 2.49 -19.04
C TRP A 119 11.09 2.67 -17.57
N GLN A 120 11.42 3.90 -17.17
CA GLN A 120 11.65 4.24 -15.77
C GLN A 120 10.38 4.09 -14.91
N ASN A 121 9.19 4.26 -15.50
CA ASN A 121 7.93 4.41 -14.77
C ASN A 121 6.90 3.29 -14.98
N VAL A 122 7.00 2.52 -16.07
CA VAL A 122 6.01 1.49 -16.44
C VAL A 122 5.85 0.41 -15.37
N TYR A 123 6.95 -0.02 -14.74
CA TYR A 123 6.89 -1.02 -13.68
C TYR A 123 6.15 -0.50 -12.44
N LYS A 124 6.31 0.79 -12.07
CA LYS A 124 5.59 1.39 -10.95
C LYS A 124 4.08 1.43 -11.20
N LEU A 125 3.69 1.82 -12.41
CA LEU A 125 2.28 1.84 -12.82
C LEU A 125 1.68 0.43 -12.79
N TRP A 126 2.40 -0.53 -13.36
CA TRP A 126 2.01 -1.93 -13.33
C TRP A 126 1.88 -2.44 -11.89
N LEU A 127 2.87 -2.16 -11.03
CA LEU A 127 2.91 -2.61 -9.63
C LEU A 127 1.77 -2.04 -8.80
N GLU A 128 1.44 -0.75 -8.98
CA GLU A 128 0.30 -0.12 -8.32
C GLU A 128 -1.02 -0.83 -8.65
N ARG A 129 -1.21 -1.14 -9.94
CA ARG A 129 -2.43 -1.75 -10.45
C ARG A 129 -2.54 -3.22 -10.07
N TYR A 130 -1.43 -3.95 -10.17
CA TYR A 130 -1.29 -5.30 -9.67
C TYR A 130 -1.60 -5.36 -8.17
N ALA A 131 -1.01 -4.47 -7.36
CA ALA A 131 -1.28 -4.39 -5.93
C ALA A 131 -2.77 -4.12 -5.64
N ARG A 132 -3.42 -3.22 -6.40
CA ARG A 132 -4.85 -2.93 -6.27
C ARG A 132 -5.72 -4.15 -6.56
N LEU A 133 -5.40 -4.88 -7.64
CA LEU A 133 -6.09 -6.10 -8.06
C LEU A 133 -6.05 -7.18 -6.96
N VAL A 134 -4.92 -7.29 -6.25
CA VAL A 134 -4.64 -8.32 -5.25
C VAL A 134 -5.06 -7.91 -3.83
N ASN A 135 -5.12 -6.60 -3.53
CA ASN A 135 -5.32 -6.08 -2.18
C ASN A 135 -6.56 -6.69 -1.51
N THR A 136 -7.72 -6.70 -2.16
CA THR A 136 -8.95 -7.22 -1.55
C THR A 136 -8.82 -8.67 -1.05
N ASP A 137 -8.19 -9.54 -1.84
CA ASP A 137 -8.01 -10.95 -1.51
C ASP A 137 -6.97 -11.13 -0.39
N PHE A 138 -5.86 -10.40 -0.46
CA PHE A 138 -4.86 -10.36 0.60
C PHE A 138 -5.49 -9.95 1.94
N GLN A 139 -6.22 -8.84 1.95
CA GLN A 139 -6.86 -8.32 3.16
C GLN A 139 -7.93 -9.27 3.69
N ALA A 140 -8.70 -9.92 2.82
CA ALA A 140 -9.68 -10.92 3.21
C ALA A 140 -9.01 -12.15 3.83
N LYS A 141 -7.88 -12.62 3.27
CA LYS A 141 -7.12 -13.75 3.82
C LYS A 141 -6.50 -13.41 5.17
N ALA A 142 -5.90 -12.23 5.32
CA ALA A 142 -5.36 -11.74 6.59
C ALA A 142 -6.44 -11.62 7.67
N ARG A 143 -7.62 -11.07 7.35
CA ARG A 143 -8.75 -11.00 8.29
C ARG A 143 -9.21 -12.37 8.76
N ARG A 144 -9.35 -13.34 7.84
CA ARG A 144 -9.74 -14.71 8.18
C ARG A 144 -8.70 -15.39 9.06
N PHE A 145 -7.42 -15.19 8.75
CA PHE A 145 -6.30 -15.72 9.53
C PHE A 145 -6.37 -15.22 10.98
N VAL A 146 -6.49 -13.90 11.16
CA VAL A 146 -6.56 -13.27 12.48
C VAL A 146 -7.83 -13.69 13.24
N ALA A 147 -8.97 -13.83 12.55
CA ALA A 147 -10.20 -14.30 13.19
C ALA A 147 -10.07 -15.73 13.73
N SER A 148 -9.46 -16.65 12.97
CA SER A 148 -9.17 -18.03 13.42
C SER A 148 -8.27 -18.03 14.64
N TYR A 149 -7.17 -17.25 14.58
CA TYR A 149 -6.24 -17.10 15.69
C TYR A 149 -6.95 -16.60 16.96
N SER A 150 -7.79 -15.57 16.84
CA SER A 150 -8.54 -15.03 17.98
C SER A 150 -9.55 -16.02 18.56
N GLU A 151 -10.21 -16.83 17.71
CA GLU A 151 -11.14 -17.87 18.15
C GLU A 151 -10.42 -19.00 18.89
N GLU A 152 -9.26 -19.42 18.41
CA GLU A 152 -8.46 -20.52 18.97
C GLU A 152 -7.78 -20.15 20.29
N THR A 153 -7.26 -18.91 20.40
CA THR A 153 -6.44 -18.48 21.55
C THR A 153 -7.21 -17.65 22.58
N GLY A 154 -8.36 -17.08 22.20
CA GLY A 154 -9.12 -16.13 23.03
C GLY A 154 -8.54 -14.71 23.06
N HIS A 155 -7.41 -14.43 22.41
CA HIS A 155 -6.84 -13.09 22.31
C HIS A 155 -7.62 -12.20 21.35
N GLN A 156 -7.83 -10.93 21.70
CA GLN A 156 -8.51 -9.98 20.82
C GLN A 156 -7.52 -9.39 19.81
N ALA A 157 -7.81 -9.59 18.52
CA ALA A 157 -7.02 -9.00 17.44
C ALA A 157 -7.93 -8.33 16.39
N HIS A 158 -7.51 -7.15 15.92
CA HIS A 158 -8.25 -6.37 14.94
C HIS A 158 -7.38 -5.99 13.75
N VAL A 159 -7.90 -6.21 12.54
CA VAL A 159 -7.19 -5.91 11.30
C VAL A 159 -7.65 -4.59 10.71
N TYR A 160 -6.69 -3.70 10.43
CA TYR A 160 -6.87 -2.47 9.68
C TYR A 160 -6.29 -2.63 8.27
N SER A 161 -7.15 -2.46 7.27
CA SER A 161 -6.85 -2.69 5.86
C SER A 161 -6.86 -1.38 5.07
N PRO A 162 -5.73 -0.65 4.97
CA PRO A 162 -5.63 0.52 4.10
C PRO A 162 -5.73 0.12 2.61
N PRO A 163 -5.97 1.08 1.71
CA PRO A 163 -5.78 0.85 0.28
C PRO A 163 -4.32 0.50 -0.03
N SER A 164 -4.09 -0.16 -1.17
CA SER A 164 -2.74 -0.34 -1.71
C SER A 164 -2.08 1.02 -1.97
N LYS A 165 -0.75 1.04 -2.01
CA LYS A 165 0.00 2.26 -2.33
C LYS A 165 -0.38 2.79 -3.71
N SER A 166 -0.47 4.11 -3.82
CA SER A 166 -0.64 4.81 -5.09
C SER A 166 0.68 4.87 -5.87
N TYR A 167 0.57 5.14 -7.18
CA TYR A 167 1.72 5.32 -8.07
C TYR A 167 2.65 6.43 -7.56
N ALA A 168 2.10 7.57 -7.15
CA ALA A 168 2.86 8.68 -6.58
C ALA A 168 3.61 8.28 -5.31
N SER A 169 2.99 7.51 -4.39
CA SER A 169 3.65 7.02 -3.17
C SER A 169 4.75 6.00 -3.48
N ILE A 170 4.58 5.16 -4.51
CA ILE A 170 5.62 4.23 -4.96
C ILE A 170 6.80 5.03 -5.53
N LYS A 171 6.53 5.98 -6.43
CA LYS A 171 7.55 6.86 -7.04
C LYS A 171 8.33 7.66 -6.00
N ALA A 172 7.65 8.27 -5.03
CA ALA A 172 8.31 9.03 -3.97
C ALA A 172 9.24 8.17 -3.10
N ARG A 173 8.90 6.90 -2.90
CA ARG A 173 9.67 5.99 -2.04
C ARG A 173 10.76 5.20 -2.76
N GLU A 174 10.70 5.08 -4.08
CA GLU A 174 11.68 4.28 -4.83
C GLU A 174 13.11 4.80 -4.65
N GLY A 175 13.27 6.12 -4.48
CA GLY A 175 14.57 6.77 -4.26
C GLY A 175 15.33 6.26 -3.03
N ARG A 176 14.64 5.67 -2.04
CA ARG A 176 15.28 5.04 -0.87
C ARG A 176 16.06 3.78 -1.22
N PHE A 177 15.76 3.17 -2.37
CA PHE A 177 16.30 1.88 -2.78
C PHE A 177 17.29 1.96 -3.94
N GLY A 178 17.45 3.15 -4.53
CA GLY A 178 18.33 3.41 -5.65
C GLY A 178 17.82 4.53 -6.55
N LYS A 179 18.60 4.88 -7.56
CA LYS A 179 18.18 5.81 -8.61
C LYS A 179 17.47 5.02 -9.71
N PRO A 180 16.18 5.30 -9.99
CA PRO A 180 15.49 4.64 -11.09
C PRO A 180 16.10 5.03 -12.45
N GLY A 181 16.07 4.11 -13.41
CA GLY A 181 16.61 4.29 -14.75
C GLY A 181 15.90 3.43 -15.79
N HIS A 182 16.45 3.38 -17.01
CA HIS A 182 15.78 2.77 -18.16
C HIS A 182 16.65 1.83 -18.99
N GLU A 183 17.95 1.72 -18.70
CA GLU A 183 18.89 0.94 -19.50
C GLU A 183 18.83 -0.55 -19.15
N GLY A 184 18.90 -0.88 -17.86
CA GLY A 184 18.85 -2.25 -17.36
C GLY A 184 17.55 -2.60 -16.63
N THR A 185 17.29 -3.91 -16.50
CA THR A 185 16.14 -4.44 -15.74
C THR A 185 16.15 -3.96 -14.28
N GLU A 186 17.31 -4.02 -13.61
CA GLU A 186 17.47 -3.53 -12.22
C GLU A 186 17.02 -2.06 -12.09
N ASP A 187 17.47 -1.20 -13.00
CA ASP A 187 17.16 0.24 -12.98
C ASP A 187 15.67 0.51 -13.25
N ARG A 188 15.05 -0.26 -14.15
CA ARG A 188 13.61 -0.19 -14.45
C ARG A 188 12.73 -0.69 -13.30
N THR A 189 13.31 -1.48 -12.39
CA THR A 189 12.59 -2.20 -11.34
C THR A 189 12.96 -1.77 -9.94
N VAL A 190 13.63 -0.64 -9.73
CA VAL A 190 14.02 -0.17 -8.37
C VAL A 190 12.85 -0.18 -7.38
N ALA A 191 11.65 0.16 -7.83
CA ALA A 191 10.42 0.13 -7.03
C ALA A 191 10.02 -1.27 -6.51
N SER A 192 10.62 -2.36 -7.01
CA SER A 192 10.33 -3.72 -6.58
C SER A 192 10.81 -4.01 -5.16
N ARG A 193 11.72 -3.19 -4.63
CA ARG A 193 12.18 -3.27 -3.23
C ARG A 193 11.17 -2.66 -2.25
N ILE A 194 10.08 -2.07 -2.74
CA ILE A 194 8.97 -1.57 -1.91
C ILE A 194 8.04 -2.75 -1.57
N LEU A 195 8.23 -3.32 -0.38
CA LEU A 195 7.49 -4.51 0.06
C LEU A 195 6.11 -4.19 0.67
N ASP A 196 5.81 -2.92 0.97
CA ASP A 196 4.54 -2.49 1.57
C ASP A 196 3.55 -1.88 0.55
N VAL A 197 3.61 -2.32 -0.72
CA VAL A 197 2.62 -1.94 -1.76
C VAL A 197 1.21 -2.43 -1.42
N VAL A 198 1.12 -3.62 -0.84
CA VAL A 198 -0.07 -4.13 -0.15
C VAL A 198 0.31 -4.26 1.31
N ARG A 199 -0.54 -3.75 2.21
CA ARG A 199 -0.20 -3.72 3.63
C ARG A 199 -1.42 -3.75 4.53
N CYS A 200 -1.27 -4.27 5.74
CA CYS A 200 -2.27 -4.15 6.79
C CYS A 200 -1.60 -3.91 8.14
N SER A 201 -2.41 -3.55 9.14
CA SER A 201 -1.96 -3.49 10.52
C SER A 201 -2.89 -4.33 11.37
N ILE A 202 -2.34 -5.13 12.27
CA ILE A 202 -3.08 -5.93 13.24
C ILE A 202 -2.80 -5.33 14.61
N THR A 203 -3.85 -4.99 15.35
CA THR A 203 -3.71 -4.61 16.75
C THR A 203 -4.16 -5.73 17.65
N THR A 204 -3.36 -6.04 18.66
CA THR A 204 -3.72 -6.98 19.73
C THR A 204 -3.84 -6.25 21.07
N ASP A 205 -4.47 -6.88 22.04
CA ASP A 205 -4.61 -6.37 23.40
C ASP A 205 -3.37 -6.58 24.28
N THR A 206 -2.61 -7.67 24.05
CA THR A 206 -1.44 -8.01 24.87
C THR A 206 -0.16 -8.29 24.05
N PRO A 207 1.04 -8.17 24.68
CA PRO A 207 2.30 -8.59 24.08
C PRO A 207 2.34 -10.07 23.67
N GLU A 208 1.80 -10.97 24.50
CA GLU A 208 1.72 -12.41 24.20
C GLU A 208 0.98 -12.66 22.90
N ALA A 209 -0.10 -11.93 22.66
CA ALA A 209 -0.88 -12.07 21.43
C ALA A 209 -0.06 -11.68 20.19
N ILE A 210 0.88 -10.74 20.30
CA ILE A 210 1.82 -10.43 19.21
C ILE A 210 2.76 -11.60 18.97
N VAL A 211 3.35 -12.16 20.03
CA VAL A 211 4.24 -13.33 19.94
C VAL A 211 3.52 -14.51 19.31
N GLY A 212 2.32 -14.84 19.79
CA GLY A 212 1.51 -15.92 19.25
C GLY A 212 1.13 -15.71 17.78
N LEU A 213 0.83 -14.47 17.36
CA LEU A 213 0.61 -14.17 15.94
C LEU A 213 1.87 -14.37 15.09
N VAL A 214 3.05 -14.00 15.60
CA VAL A 214 4.33 -14.23 14.91
C VAL A 214 4.55 -15.73 14.67
N GLU A 215 4.38 -16.55 15.71
CA GLU A 215 4.53 -18.01 15.58
C GLU A 215 3.47 -18.59 14.63
N ALA A 216 2.21 -18.14 14.73
CA ALA A 216 1.16 -18.57 13.82
C ALA A 216 1.47 -18.22 12.35
N PHE A 217 2.11 -17.08 12.07
CA PHE A 217 2.57 -16.73 10.72
C PHE A 217 3.74 -17.60 10.25
N ARG A 218 4.66 -17.98 11.13
CA ARG A 218 5.73 -18.96 10.82
C ARG A 218 5.13 -20.31 10.44
N GLU A 219 4.12 -20.76 11.18
CA GLU A 219 3.45 -22.04 10.93
C GLU A 219 2.55 -22.00 9.68
N ALA A 220 1.96 -20.84 9.35
CA ALA A 220 1.04 -20.67 8.22
C ALA A 220 1.62 -21.11 6.86
N GLY A 221 2.93 -20.94 6.67
CA GLY A 221 3.65 -21.32 5.46
C GLY A 221 3.94 -22.83 5.34
N SER A 222 3.72 -23.61 6.40
CA SER A 222 4.02 -25.04 6.38
C SER A 222 3.11 -25.81 5.42
N LYS A 223 3.70 -26.77 4.69
CA LYS A 223 2.97 -27.62 3.74
C LYS A 223 1.76 -28.28 4.42
N GLY A 224 0.57 -28.08 3.83
CA GLY A 224 -0.69 -28.64 4.33
C GLY A 224 -1.49 -27.72 5.25
N SER A 225 -0.99 -26.53 5.58
CA SER A 225 -1.75 -25.53 6.34
C SER A 225 -2.95 -24.98 5.53
N THR A 226 -4.10 -24.82 6.21
CA THR A 226 -5.27 -24.07 5.71
C THR A 226 -4.91 -22.63 5.28
N TRP A 227 -3.78 -22.13 5.80
CA TRP A 227 -3.25 -20.80 5.55
C TRP A 227 -2.12 -20.76 4.54
N GLY A 228 -1.79 -21.86 3.84
CA GLY A 228 -0.66 -22.01 2.90
C GLY A 228 -0.62 -21.07 1.68
N LYS A 229 -1.47 -20.04 1.66
CA LYS A 229 -1.33 -18.86 0.79
C LYS A 229 -0.54 -17.72 1.43
N LEU A 230 -0.21 -17.79 2.71
CA LEU A 230 0.56 -16.79 3.45
C LEU A 230 1.84 -17.46 3.94
N GLU A 231 2.98 -16.94 3.52
CA GLU A 231 4.29 -17.46 3.92
C GLU A 231 5.14 -16.31 4.46
N LEU A 232 5.71 -16.48 5.66
CA LEU A 232 6.51 -15.44 6.28
C LEU A 232 7.88 -15.34 5.58
N VAL A 233 8.21 -14.16 5.06
CA VAL A 233 9.45 -13.86 4.33
C VAL A 233 10.50 -13.27 5.26
N ARG A 234 10.11 -12.28 6.06
CA ARG A 234 10.98 -11.53 6.95
C ARG A 234 10.20 -11.05 8.16
N LEU A 235 10.84 -11.03 9.31
CA LEU A 235 10.38 -10.40 10.54
C LEU A 235 11.37 -9.29 10.93
N SER A 236 10.84 -8.16 11.37
CA SER A 236 11.61 -7.08 12.00
C SER A 236 10.89 -6.63 13.28
N ASN A 237 11.54 -6.78 14.44
CA ASN A 237 10.97 -6.53 15.74
C ASN A 237 11.40 -5.19 16.33
N GLY A 238 10.53 -4.17 16.29
CA GLY A 238 10.77 -2.87 16.92
C GLY A 238 10.67 -2.85 18.46
N PHE A 239 10.23 -3.95 19.09
CA PHE A 239 10.23 -4.10 20.54
C PHE A 239 11.54 -4.65 21.09
N ASN A 240 12.38 -5.23 20.25
CA ASN A 240 13.69 -5.73 20.63
C ASN A 240 14.56 -4.57 21.20
N PRO A 241 15.33 -4.79 22.28
CA PRO A 241 16.21 -3.76 22.85
C PRO A 241 17.26 -3.22 21.87
N GLU A 242 17.72 -4.03 20.91
CA GLU A 242 18.70 -3.64 19.89
C GLU A 242 18.10 -2.76 18.79
N ALA A 243 16.77 -2.72 18.66
CA ALA A 243 16.07 -1.87 17.69
C ALA A 243 15.99 -0.39 18.11
N GLU A 244 16.53 -0.03 19.28
CA GLU A 244 16.51 1.35 19.78
C GLU A 244 17.32 2.29 18.89
N GLY A 245 16.63 3.17 18.16
CA GLY A 245 17.27 4.24 17.41
C GLY A 245 16.75 4.47 16.00
N SER A 246 15.86 3.62 15.45
CA SER A 246 15.25 3.89 14.14
C SER A 246 14.36 5.15 14.24
N PRO A 247 14.74 6.27 13.60
CA PRO A 247 13.99 7.52 13.72
C PRO A 247 12.70 7.52 12.89
N GLU A 248 12.52 6.54 12.00
CA GLU A 248 11.44 6.53 11.02
C GLU A 248 10.08 6.10 11.60
N ASP A 249 10.06 5.32 12.69
CA ASP A 249 8.83 4.82 13.29
C ASP A 249 8.81 5.15 14.79
N CYS A 250 8.31 6.34 15.14
CA CYS A 250 8.03 6.69 16.55
C CYS A 250 7.01 5.75 17.20
N ALA A 251 6.41 4.81 16.49
CA ALA A 251 5.53 3.77 17.03
C ALA A 251 6.18 2.39 16.86
N ARG A 252 6.54 1.74 17.98
CA ARG A 252 7.10 0.39 17.96
C ARG A 252 6.07 -0.61 17.42
N SER A 253 6.55 -1.55 16.62
CA SER A 253 5.74 -2.63 16.03
C SER A 253 6.62 -3.82 15.66
N VAL A 254 6.02 -5.00 15.51
CA VAL A 254 6.65 -6.09 14.78
C VAL A 254 6.17 -6.00 13.33
N THR A 255 7.09 -5.90 12.38
CA THR A 255 6.78 -5.85 10.95
C THR A 255 7.07 -7.21 10.33
N LEU A 256 6.08 -7.78 9.66
CA LEU A 256 6.19 -9.04 8.93
C LEU A 256 6.07 -8.76 7.44
N CYS A 257 7.03 -9.20 6.65
CA CYS A 257 6.86 -9.32 5.20
C CYS A 257 6.27 -10.71 4.92
N VAL A 258 5.12 -10.76 4.27
CA VAL A 258 4.38 -12.00 4.02
C VAL A 258 4.17 -12.16 2.52
N LEU A 259 4.67 -13.26 1.97
CA LEU A 259 4.39 -13.66 0.60
C LEU A 259 2.96 -14.20 0.53
N TYR A 260 2.17 -13.62 -0.37
CA TYR A 260 0.81 -14.03 -0.64
C TYR A 260 0.70 -14.76 -1.97
N HIS A 261 0.34 -16.04 -1.93
CA HIS A 261 0.05 -16.84 -3.12
C HIS A 261 -1.44 -16.80 -3.47
N GLY A 262 -1.83 -15.84 -4.30
CA GLY A 262 -3.22 -15.69 -4.76
C GLY A 262 -3.70 -16.87 -5.59
N GLY A 263 -2.78 -17.57 -6.28
CA GLY A 263 -3.08 -18.63 -7.24
C GLY A 263 -3.17 -18.07 -8.65
N VAL A 264 -3.92 -18.73 -9.53
CA VAL A 264 -4.10 -18.25 -10.91
C VAL A 264 -5.41 -17.50 -11.02
N ARG A 265 -5.37 -16.32 -11.67
CA ARG A 265 -6.55 -15.55 -12.07
C ARG A 265 -6.69 -15.59 -13.58
N ASN A 266 -7.92 -15.73 -14.06
CA ASN A 266 -8.24 -15.56 -15.46
C ASN A 266 -8.18 -14.06 -15.78
N VAL A 267 -7.37 -13.70 -16.75
CA VAL A 267 -7.37 -12.35 -17.29
C VAL A 267 -8.50 -12.26 -18.32
N PRO A 268 -9.35 -11.22 -18.28
CA PRO A 268 -10.36 -11.06 -19.32
C PRO A 268 -9.72 -11.01 -20.73
N ARG A 269 -10.34 -11.70 -21.71
CA ARG A 269 -10.00 -11.78 -23.15
C ARG A 269 -8.76 -12.55 -23.58
N THR A 270 -7.65 -12.53 -22.84
CA THR A 270 -6.55 -13.42 -23.19
C THR A 270 -6.94 -14.83 -22.74
N ASP A 271 -6.58 -15.87 -23.49
CA ASP A 271 -6.51 -17.24 -22.93
C ASP A 271 -5.39 -17.34 -21.86
N GLY A 272 -4.88 -16.18 -21.41
CA GLY A 272 -3.81 -15.98 -20.47
C GLY A 272 -4.28 -16.11 -19.04
N GLN A 273 -3.34 -16.56 -18.22
CA GLN A 273 -3.50 -16.81 -16.82
C GLN A 273 -2.51 -15.94 -16.06
N LEU A 274 -3.00 -15.05 -15.20
CA LEU A 274 -2.16 -14.25 -14.33
C LEU A 274 -1.91 -15.03 -13.05
N LYS A 275 -0.67 -15.47 -12.84
CA LYS A 275 -0.25 -16.05 -11.56
C LYS A 275 -0.09 -14.91 -10.54
N VAL A 276 -0.98 -14.90 -9.55
CA VAL A 276 -1.00 -13.90 -8.49
C VAL A 276 -0.06 -14.31 -7.36
N SER A 277 0.94 -13.47 -7.12
CA SER A 277 1.92 -13.63 -6.06
C SER A 277 2.52 -12.27 -5.72
N ILE A 278 2.44 -11.82 -4.46
CA ILE A 278 2.94 -10.50 -4.03
C ILE A 278 3.46 -10.60 -2.59
N VAL A 279 4.50 -9.83 -2.26
CA VAL A 279 4.91 -9.63 -0.87
C VAL A 279 4.13 -8.46 -0.30
N GLY A 280 3.46 -8.67 0.83
CA GLY A 280 2.76 -7.63 1.56
C GLY A 280 3.36 -7.40 2.95
N GLU A 281 3.12 -6.21 3.50
CA GLU A 281 3.57 -5.86 4.85
C GLU A 281 2.43 -6.00 5.88
N VAL A 282 2.67 -6.74 6.95
CA VAL A 282 1.75 -6.87 8.10
C VAL A 282 2.44 -6.30 9.33
N LYS A 283 1.94 -5.17 9.84
CA LYS A 283 2.45 -4.57 11.10
C LYS A 283 1.61 -5.02 12.29
N LEU A 284 2.22 -5.66 13.28
CA LEU A 284 1.62 -6.03 14.55
C LEU A 284 1.92 -4.94 15.60
N LEU A 285 0.88 -4.36 16.21
CA LEU A 285 1.00 -3.25 17.16
C LEU A 285 0.12 -3.47 18.40
N LEU A 286 0.48 -2.83 19.50
CA LEU A 286 -0.43 -2.61 20.63
C LEU A 286 -1.25 -1.32 20.42
N PRO A 287 -2.41 -1.14 21.07
CA PRO A 287 -3.34 -0.05 20.79
C PRO A 287 -2.74 1.34 21.06
N GLU A 288 -1.89 1.47 22.08
CA GLU A 288 -1.14 2.69 22.38
C GLU A 288 -0.22 3.12 21.22
N PHE A 289 0.46 2.18 20.57
CA PHE A 289 1.35 2.48 19.44
C PHE A 289 0.56 2.79 18.18
N LEU A 290 -0.60 2.16 17.97
CA LEU A 290 -1.50 2.57 16.89
C LEU A 290 -1.98 4.02 17.09
N THR A 291 -2.31 4.41 18.33
CA THR A 291 -2.74 5.77 18.66
C THR A 291 -1.63 6.78 18.34
N ILE A 292 -0.40 6.52 18.80
CA ILE A 292 0.77 7.35 18.50
C ILE A 292 0.99 7.47 16.99
N LYS A 293 0.96 6.34 16.26
CA LYS A 293 1.13 6.30 14.81
C LYS A 293 0.09 7.15 14.08
N LYS A 294 -1.19 7.02 14.45
CA LYS A 294 -2.29 7.81 13.86
C LYS A 294 -2.11 9.31 14.12
N SER A 295 -1.70 9.68 15.33
CA SER A 295 -1.43 11.08 15.67
C SER A 295 -0.22 11.66 14.95
N MET A 296 0.80 10.85 14.63
CA MET A 296 1.99 11.28 13.89
C MET A 296 1.77 11.36 12.37
N HIS A 297 0.77 10.67 11.83
CA HIS A 297 0.55 10.53 10.38
C HIS A 297 0.59 11.85 9.58
N PRO A 298 0.01 12.98 10.05
CA PRO A 298 0.15 14.26 9.34
C PRO A 298 1.59 14.74 9.23
N LEU A 299 2.39 14.56 10.28
CA LEU A 299 3.80 14.95 10.31
C LEU A 299 4.66 13.99 9.50
N SER A 300 4.37 12.69 9.51
CA SER A 300 5.12 11.73 8.69
C SER A 300 4.96 12.04 7.20
N ARG A 301 3.77 12.46 6.75
CA ARG A 301 3.54 12.92 5.37
C ARG A 301 4.35 14.18 5.04
N PHE A 302 4.44 15.12 5.98
CA PHE A 302 5.25 16.33 5.82
C PHE A 302 6.75 16.00 5.72
N LEU A 303 7.25 15.15 6.62
CA LEU A 303 8.67 14.77 6.70
C LEU A 303 9.13 13.91 5.53
N GLN A 304 8.23 13.13 4.93
CA GLN A 304 8.55 12.25 3.80
C GLN A 304 8.44 12.97 2.44
N GLU A 305 8.20 14.30 2.43
CA GLU A 305 7.93 15.10 1.24
C GLU A 305 6.78 14.55 0.36
N GLU A 306 5.93 13.67 0.91
CA GLU A 306 5.00 12.84 0.13
C GLU A 306 3.78 13.60 -0.44
N ASP A 307 3.58 14.89 -0.15
CA ASP A 307 2.34 15.62 -0.56
C ASP A 307 2.43 17.13 -0.80
N PHE A 308 3.56 17.78 -0.57
CA PHE A 308 3.57 19.25 -0.66
C PHE A 308 3.44 19.75 -2.10
N GLU A 309 3.95 19.00 -3.08
CA GLU A 309 3.84 19.34 -4.50
C GLU A 309 2.46 19.03 -5.09
N GLU A 310 1.76 17.99 -4.62
CA GLU A 310 0.46 17.59 -5.17
C GLU A 310 -0.65 18.62 -4.87
N ARG A 311 -0.58 19.30 -3.71
CA ARG A 311 -1.51 20.41 -3.37
C ARG A 311 -1.15 21.73 -4.03
N ALA A 312 0.12 21.96 -4.37
CA ALA A 312 0.55 23.19 -5.04
C ALA A 312 0.14 23.22 -6.52
N VAL A 313 0.03 22.05 -7.17
CA VAL A 313 -0.35 21.94 -8.59
C VAL A 313 -1.86 21.71 -8.76
N GLY A 314 -2.56 21.14 -7.77
CA GLY A 314 -4.00 20.86 -7.80
C GLY A 314 -4.93 22.02 -7.37
N HIS A 315 -4.42 23.22 -7.11
CA HIS A 315 -5.22 24.42 -6.76
C HIS A 315 -5.17 25.50 -7.85
N GLN A 316 -5.19 25.11 -9.13
CA GLN A 316 -5.91 25.95 -10.09
C GLN A 316 -7.40 25.83 -9.79
N VAL A 317 -7.91 26.87 -9.12
CA VAL A 317 -9.33 27.08 -8.86
C VAL A 317 -10.09 27.02 -10.19
N SER A 318 -10.62 25.84 -10.52
CA SER A 318 -11.72 25.73 -11.44
C SER A 318 -12.90 26.43 -10.77
N THR A 319 -13.12 27.69 -11.14
CA THR A 319 -14.31 28.43 -10.76
C THR A 319 -15.53 27.57 -11.11
N PRO A 320 -16.46 27.33 -10.16
CA PRO A 320 -17.65 26.55 -10.46
C PRO A 320 -18.45 27.30 -11.52
N SER A 321 -18.56 26.70 -12.70
CA SER A 321 -19.44 27.16 -13.76
C SER A 321 -20.87 27.19 -13.22
N ARG A 322 -21.47 28.38 -13.23
CA ARG A 322 -22.86 28.62 -12.81
C ARG A 322 -23.78 27.56 -13.43
N PRO A 323 -24.62 26.86 -12.65
CA PRO A 323 -25.60 25.96 -13.22
C PRO A 323 -26.57 26.76 -14.10
N SER A 324 -26.67 26.36 -15.37
CA SER A 324 -27.64 26.95 -16.29
C SER A 324 -29.05 26.73 -15.76
N ARG A 325 -29.82 27.81 -15.73
CA ARG A 325 -31.18 27.90 -15.20
C ARG A 325 -32.11 27.04 -16.08
N ARG A 326 -32.30 25.76 -15.74
CA ARG A 326 -33.30 24.90 -16.39
C ARG A 326 -34.70 25.48 -16.17
N LYS A 327 -35.39 25.77 -17.27
CA LYS A 327 -36.80 26.18 -17.32
C LYS A 327 -37.65 25.07 -16.67
N ARG A 328 -38.45 25.44 -15.67
CA ARG A 328 -39.50 24.59 -15.08
C ARG A 328 -40.53 24.26 -16.17
N SER A 329 -40.67 22.98 -16.53
CA SER A 329 -41.85 22.51 -17.25
C SER A 329 -43.01 22.38 -16.27
N SER A 330 -44.16 22.93 -16.65
CA SER A 330 -45.42 22.87 -15.94
C SER A 330 -45.88 21.42 -15.74
N PHE A 331 -46.05 21.04 -14.47
CA PHE A 331 -46.65 19.78 -14.07
C PHE A 331 -48.18 19.93 -14.15
N LYS A 332 -48.83 19.17 -15.04
CA LYS A 332 -50.30 19.05 -15.08
C LYS A 332 -50.73 17.98 -14.08
N MET A 333 -51.65 18.33 -13.18
CA MET A 333 -52.33 17.41 -12.27
C MET A 333 -53.31 16.52 -13.06
N PRO A 334 -53.38 15.20 -12.80
CA PRO A 334 -54.48 14.38 -13.29
C PRO A 334 -55.74 14.66 -12.47
N GLY A 335 -56.84 14.87 -13.18
CA GLY A 335 -58.18 15.06 -12.62
C GLY A 335 -58.73 13.77 -12.00
N GLU A 336 -59.49 13.98 -10.94
CA GLU A 336 -60.49 13.06 -10.42
C GLU A 336 -61.54 12.78 -11.51
N GLU A 337 -61.85 11.51 -11.75
CA GLU A 337 -63.18 11.15 -12.21
C GLU A 337 -63.61 9.83 -11.60
N ALA A 338 -64.75 9.91 -10.93
CA ALA A 338 -65.38 8.84 -10.18
C ALA A 338 -66.38 8.08 -11.06
N ALA A 339 -66.50 6.79 -10.73
CA ALA A 339 -67.75 6.02 -10.69
C ALA A 339 -68.52 5.65 -11.97
N SER A 340 -69.03 4.42 -11.90
CA SER A 340 -70.17 3.82 -12.63
C SER A 340 -69.86 3.41 -14.08
N ARG A 341 -70.32 2.28 -14.62
CA ARG A 341 -71.29 1.25 -14.23
C ARG A 341 -71.15 0.11 -15.28
N SER A 342 -71.72 -1.05 -14.95
CA SER A 342 -72.34 -2.06 -15.84
C SER A 342 -71.73 -2.36 -17.20
#